data_AF-A0A3D6C0S1-F1
#
_entry.id   AF-A0A3D6C0S1-F1
#
_cell.length_a   1.000
_cell.length_b   1.000
_cell.length_c   1.000
_cell.angle_alpha   90.00
_cell.angle_beta   90.00
_cell.angle_gamma   90.00
#
_symmetry.space_group_name_H-M   'P 1'
#
loop_
_entity.id
_entity.type
_entity.pdbx_description
1 polymer ?
#
loop_
_entity_poly.entity_id
_entity_poly.type
_entity_poly.pdbx_seq_one_letter_code
_entity_poly.pdbx_strand_id
1 'polypeptide(L)'
;MKITLETGRSHIALDVPEDRILGILEGKDVPALPHDTVRDIITRGILRHAPADIGEKKIAVIIPDDTRMWARGDLFVPGIIDTLLDMGAAPENIAVIIALGTHRDIPRDRFELLCGKDTAHRVRVVNSAGLAPDRLVEVGTTPSGTRLTITREAAEADHIIIFGGILHHMLAGYGGGRKYILPGVAGEDAIQANHALAVDKNGIPRPEVRQAVTDGNPVHQDMKDGADIFLAAKTCTYAAVAANGRGNIFYAHAGDLHPVFEKGCRALDEACCTDVGQKASFAMFSAGGHRTDGQLYQATKALFNAVEAVEDGGSLLFVAGCNQGVGNAEFADALQRFKGNPGDLGRQLAQDFRMPAYVALRVIDILQRYEVTLVSNLDEKETHALGFAYTASPRDWIWSRTGNGYVIPFAENILPRVITDG
;
A
#
# COMPACT_ATOMS: atom_id res chain seq x y z
N MET A 1 16.23 -17.23 -23.36
CA MET A 1 16.91 -16.24 -22.49
C MET A 1 16.94 -16.68 -21.03
N LYS A 2 17.82 -16.08 -20.20
CA LYS A 2 17.87 -16.32 -18.74
C LYS A 2 17.11 -15.24 -17.98
N ILE A 3 16.26 -15.65 -17.04
CA ILE A 3 15.48 -14.76 -16.16
C ILE A 3 15.83 -15.07 -14.71
N THR A 4 15.92 -14.02 -13.89
CA THR A 4 16.10 -14.13 -12.43
C THR A 4 14.88 -13.54 -11.73
N LEU A 5 14.30 -14.28 -10.80
CA LEU A 5 13.18 -13.84 -9.97
C LEU A 5 13.56 -14.00 -8.49
N GLU A 6 13.49 -12.92 -7.73
CA GLU A 6 13.85 -12.90 -6.31
C GLU A 6 12.88 -13.76 -5.47
N THR A 7 13.39 -14.43 -4.44
CA THR A 7 12.61 -15.21 -3.46
C THR A 7 13.29 -15.20 -2.10
N GLY A 8 12.67 -14.55 -1.11
CA GLY A 8 13.31 -14.29 0.17
C GLY A 8 14.67 -13.59 -0.01
N ARG A 9 15.74 -14.14 0.57
CA ARG A 9 17.11 -13.62 0.41
C ARG A 9 17.90 -14.31 -0.71
N SER A 10 17.22 -15.01 -1.60
CA SER A 10 17.77 -15.75 -2.73
C SER A 10 17.00 -15.41 -4.00
N HIS A 11 17.23 -16.17 -5.06
CA HIS A 11 16.54 -16.04 -6.33
C HIS A 11 16.36 -17.41 -6.99
N ILE A 12 15.39 -17.51 -7.88
CA ILE A 12 15.33 -18.60 -8.86
C ILE A 12 15.86 -18.08 -10.20
N ALA A 13 16.63 -18.92 -10.90
CA ALA A 13 17.12 -18.66 -12.24
C ALA A 13 16.45 -19.63 -13.22
N LEU A 14 15.85 -19.11 -14.29
CA LEU A 14 15.09 -19.87 -15.27
C LEU A 14 15.64 -19.63 -16.67
N ASP A 15 15.87 -20.72 -17.40
CA ASP A 15 16.03 -20.67 -18.85
C ASP A 15 14.64 -20.71 -19.48
N VAL A 16 14.26 -19.63 -20.16
CA VAL A 16 12.93 -19.48 -20.77
C VAL A 16 13.03 -19.33 -22.29
N PRO A 17 12.07 -19.89 -23.05
CA PRO A 17 12.00 -19.75 -24.51
C PRO A 17 11.73 -18.29 -24.88
N GLU A 18 12.73 -17.63 -25.45
CA GLU A 18 12.70 -16.18 -25.72
C GLU A 18 11.61 -15.79 -26.73
N ASP A 19 11.33 -16.67 -27.68
CA ASP A 19 10.26 -16.56 -28.67
C ASP A 19 8.85 -16.57 -28.06
N ARG A 20 8.71 -16.95 -26.77
CA ARG A 20 7.43 -16.94 -26.04
C ARG A 20 7.29 -15.79 -25.05
N ILE A 21 8.32 -14.95 -24.86
CA ILE A 21 8.26 -13.83 -23.92
C ILE A 21 7.87 -12.56 -24.67
N LEU A 22 6.67 -12.04 -24.40
CA LEU A 22 6.19 -10.79 -24.98
C LEU A 22 6.91 -9.56 -24.41
N GLY A 23 7.42 -9.66 -23.19
CA GLY A 23 8.17 -8.58 -22.56
C GLY A 23 8.53 -8.86 -21.10
N ILE A 24 9.50 -8.10 -20.61
CA ILE A 24 9.84 -8.00 -19.19
C ILE A 24 9.31 -6.66 -18.69
N LEU A 25 8.40 -6.69 -17.72
CA LEU A 25 7.70 -5.52 -17.21
C LEU A 25 8.43 -5.03 -15.95
N GLU A 26 9.23 -3.97 -16.09
CA GLU A 26 10.03 -3.37 -15.01
C GLU A 26 9.64 -1.92 -14.68
N GLY A 27 8.61 -1.38 -15.35
CA GLY A 27 8.29 0.05 -15.31
C GLY A 27 9.27 0.89 -16.15
N LYS A 28 9.11 2.21 -16.10
CA LYS A 28 10.06 3.14 -16.74
C LYS A 28 11.31 3.30 -15.88
N ASP A 29 12.46 3.41 -16.54
CA ASP A 29 13.72 3.73 -15.87
C ASP A 29 13.78 5.22 -15.50
N VAL A 30 13.17 5.56 -14.37
CA VAL A 30 13.19 6.92 -13.81
C VAL A 30 14.26 7.00 -12.71
N PRO A 31 15.25 7.89 -12.82
CA PRO A 31 16.35 7.96 -11.86
C PRO A 31 15.87 8.38 -10.47
N ALA A 32 16.53 7.86 -9.44
CA ALA A 32 16.26 8.23 -8.06
C ALA A 32 16.67 9.68 -7.78
N LEU A 33 15.94 10.36 -6.89
CA LEU A 33 16.33 11.64 -6.34
C LEU A 33 17.37 11.44 -5.23
N PRO A 34 18.47 12.21 -5.21
CA PRO A 34 19.35 12.27 -4.05
C PRO A 34 18.56 12.66 -2.80
N HIS A 35 18.87 12.05 -1.66
CA HIS A 35 18.15 12.34 -0.41
C HIS A 35 18.23 13.82 -0.01
N ASP A 36 19.35 14.50 -0.29
CA ASP A 36 19.48 15.94 0.00
C ASP A 36 18.49 16.76 -0.84
N THR A 37 18.31 16.41 -2.12
CA THR A 37 17.31 17.03 -2.98
C THR A 37 15.88 16.80 -2.46
N VAL A 38 15.57 15.59 -1.98
CA VAL A 38 14.27 15.30 -1.36
C VAL A 38 14.06 16.16 -0.11
N ARG A 39 15.07 16.27 0.75
CA ARG A 39 15.03 17.11 1.95
C ARG A 39 14.78 18.58 1.59
N ASP A 40 15.50 19.12 0.61
CA ASP A 40 15.34 20.51 0.17
C ASP A 40 13.95 20.80 -0.42
N ILE A 41 13.35 19.83 -1.12
CA ILE A 41 11.99 19.95 -1.65
C ILE A 41 10.99 20.00 -0.49
N ILE A 42 11.12 19.09 0.48
CA ILE A 42 10.24 19.02 1.64
C ILE A 42 10.35 20.30 2.47
N THR A 43 11.56 20.70 2.87
CA THR A 43 11.81 21.92 3.66
C THR A 43 11.23 23.16 3.00
N ARG A 44 11.50 23.38 1.70
CA ARG A 44 10.93 24.53 0.97
C ARG A 44 9.41 24.50 0.90
N GLY A 45 8.81 23.31 0.77
CA GLY A 45 7.36 23.18 0.77
C GLY A 45 6.74 23.45 2.14
N ILE A 46 7.35 22.95 3.24
CA ILE A 46 6.91 23.28 4.60
C ILE A 46 6.99 24.79 4.83
N LEU A 47 8.13 25.43 4.53
CA LEU A 47 8.29 26.89 4.65
C LEU A 47 7.25 27.68 3.86
N ARG A 48 6.83 27.18 2.70
CA ARG A 48 5.88 27.86 1.82
C ARG A 48 4.42 27.68 2.24
N HIS A 49 4.07 26.52 2.77
CA HIS A 49 2.67 26.12 2.99
C HIS A 49 2.26 26.08 4.47
N ALA A 50 3.21 26.13 5.40
CA ALA A 50 2.89 26.33 6.81
C ALA A 50 2.30 27.74 7.04
N PRO A 51 1.33 27.89 7.95
CA PRO A 51 0.76 29.18 8.29
C PRO A 51 1.79 30.14 8.89
N ALA A 52 1.62 31.45 8.67
CA ALA A 52 2.57 32.46 9.14
C ALA A 52 2.66 32.55 10.67
N ASP A 53 1.57 32.19 11.36
CA ASP A 53 1.46 32.16 12.83
C ASP A 53 1.75 30.76 13.41
N ILE A 54 2.55 29.93 12.71
CA ILE A 54 2.87 28.54 13.12
C ILE A 54 3.40 28.43 14.55
N GLY A 55 4.10 29.46 15.05
CA GLY A 55 4.62 29.51 16.43
C GLY A 55 3.54 29.45 17.52
N GLU A 56 2.30 29.84 17.19
CA GLU A 56 1.15 29.84 18.10
C GLU A 56 0.25 28.60 17.94
N LYS A 57 0.55 27.71 16.98
CA LYS A 57 -0.28 26.56 16.63
C LYS A 57 0.10 25.30 17.38
N LYS A 58 -0.89 24.46 17.66
CA LYS A 58 -0.68 23.02 17.91
C LYS A 58 -0.52 22.30 16.57
N ILE A 59 0.50 21.46 16.47
CA ILE A 59 0.93 20.83 15.22
C ILE A 59 0.94 19.32 15.38
N ALA A 60 0.28 18.62 14.46
CA ALA A 60 0.37 17.17 14.35
C ALA A 60 1.14 16.79 13.09
N VAL A 61 2.25 16.06 13.24
CA VAL A 61 3.05 15.50 12.15
C VAL A 61 2.73 14.02 12.01
N ILE A 62 1.89 13.66 11.04
CA ILE A 62 1.47 12.29 10.77
C ILE A 62 2.50 11.62 9.85
N ILE A 63 3.04 10.49 10.29
CA ILE A 63 4.08 9.73 9.57
C ILE A 63 3.65 8.27 9.38
N PRO A 64 4.17 7.56 8.36
CA PRO A 64 3.93 6.13 8.21
C PRO A 64 4.47 5.29 9.37
N ASP A 65 3.93 4.08 9.49
CA ASP A 65 4.46 3.01 10.33
C ASP A 65 5.62 2.23 9.68
N ASP A 66 6.10 1.17 10.35
CA ASP A 66 7.22 0.36 9.90
C ASP A 66 6.92 -0.55 8.71
N THR A 67 5.67 -0.58 8.22
CA THR A 67 5.33 -1.24 6.95
C THR A 67 5.65 -0.36 5.73
N ARG A 68 6.13 0.88 5.94
CA ARG A 68 6.50 1.83 4.87
C ARG A 68 7.88 2.45 5.09
N MET A 69 8.81 1.70 5.67
CA MET A 69 10.20 2.13 5.90
C MET A 69 10.93 2.63 4.64
N TRP A 70 10.51 2.18 3.44
CA TRP A 70 11.04 2.66 2.17
C TRP A 70 10.86 4.18 1.98
N ALA A 71 9.87 4.80 2.64
CA ALA A 71 9.62 6.24 2.56
C ALA A 71 10.71 7.07 3.26
N ARG A 72 11.56 6.44 4.08
CA ARG A 72 12.71 7.06 4.77
C ARG A 72 12.34 8.22 5.71
N GLY A 73 11.34 7.99 6.56
CA GLY A 73 10.97 8.94 7.61
C GLY A 73 12.15 9.27 8.56
N ASP A 74 13.05 8.31 8.77
CA ASP A 74 14.31 8.48 9.50
C ASP A 74 15.18 9.61 8.95
N LEU A 75 15.09 9.91 7.64
CA LEU A 75 15.90 10.94 6.98
C LEU A 75 15.17 12.27 6.80
N PHE A 76 13.86 12.24 6.61
CA PHE A 76 13.09 13.42 6.17
C PHE A 76 12.26 14.06 7.28
N VAL A 77 11.75 13.27 8.23
CA VAL A 77 11.00 13.81 9.37
C VAL A 77 11.86 14.73 10.24
N PRO A 78 13.16 14.45 10.53
CA PRO A 78 14.00 15.39 11.25
C PRO A 78 14.05 16.78 10.61
N GLY A 79 14.19 16.84 9.29
CA GLY A 79 14.21 18.11 8.56
C GLY A 79 12.88 18.87 8.61
N ILE A 80 11.74 18.16 8.67
CA ILE A 80 10.42 18.77 8.89
C ILE A 80 10.38 19.40 10.29
N ILE A 81 10.82 18.67 11.31
CA ILE A 81 10.82 19.15 12.70
C ILE A 81 11.75 20.35 12.86
N ASP A 82 12.98 20.28 12.34
CA ASP A 82 13.92 21.40 12.36
C ASP A 82 13.31 22.64 11.70
N THR A 83 12.68 22.47 10.54
CA THR A 83 12.01 23.58 9.84
C THR A 83 10.93 24.23 10.71
N LEU A 84 10.09 23.44 11.39
CA LEU A 84 9.02 23.99 12.25
C LEU A 84 9.58 24.75 13.45
N LEU A 85 10.63 24.22 14.08
CA LEU A 85 11.26 24.84 15.23
C LEU A 85 11.96 26.14 14.83
N ASP A 86 12.62 26.18 13.67
CA ASP A 86 13.21 27.39 13.10
C ASP A 86 12.16 28.45 12.75
N MET A 87 10.94 28.03 12.40
CA MET A 87 9.78 28.91 12.20
C MET A 87 9.13 29.38 13.51
N GLY A 88 9.66 28.96 14.66
CA GLY A 88 9.21 29.41 15.99
C GLY A 88 8.16 28.55 16.67
N ALA A 89 7.86 27.36 16.14
CA ALA A 89 7.01 26.40 16.85
C ALA A 89 7.71 25.90 18.13
N ALA A 90 6.98 25.87 19.24
CA ALA A 90 7.48 25.29 20.48
C ALA A 90 7.47 23.75 20.40
N PRO A 91 8.53 23.02 20.82
CA PRO A 91 8.57 21.56 20.76
C PRO A 91 7.37 20.86 21.42
N GLU A 92 6.87 21.40 22.54
CA GLU A 92 5.70 20.91 23.27
C GLU A 92 4.38 21.03 22.50
N ASN A 93 4.32 21.91 21.49
CA ASN A 93 3.16 22.07 20.61
C ASN A 93 3.20 21.12 19.41
N ILE A 94 4.28 20.35 19.24
CA ILE A 94 4.44 19.40 18.13
C ILE A 94 4.24 17.96 18.65
N ALA A 95 3.31 17.24 18.02
CA ALA A 95 3.15 15.80 18.22
C ALA A 95 3.38 15.06 16.89
N VAL A 96 4.33 14.12 16.88
CA VAL A 96 4.51 13.16 15.79
C VAL A 96 3.60 11.96 16.05
N ILE A 97 2.75 11.62 15.07
CA ILE A 97 1.78 10.54 15.17
C ILE A 97 2.11 9.48 14.12
N ILE A 98 2.42 8.27 14.58
CA ILE A 98 2.65 7.12 13.71
C ILE A 98 1.30 6.58 13.27
N ALA A 99 1.03 6.63 11.96
CA ALA A 99 -0.22 6.22 11.34
C ALA A 99 -0.33 4.69 11.22
N LEU A 100 -0.83 4.03 12.27
CA LEU A 100 -0.99 2.58 12.33
C LEU A 100 -2.24 2.06 11.62
N GLY A 101 -3.30 2.88 11.53
CA GLY A 101 -4.65 2.35 11.29
C GLY A 101 -5.00 1.28 12.33
N THR A 102 -5.20 0.03 11.90
CA THR A 102 -5.48 -1.12 12.77
C THR A 102 -4.26 -1.99 13.07
N HIS A 103 -3.06 -1.55 12.67
CA HIS A 103 -1.84 -2.28 13.00
C HIS A 103 -1.52 -2.21 14.50
N ARG A 104 -0.70 -3.14 14.96
CA ARG A 104 -0.27 -3.18 16.36
C ARG A 104 0.60 -1.98 16.67
N ASP A 105 0.51 -1.52 17.91
CA ASP A 105 1.38 -0.49 18.46
C ASP A 105 2.86 -0.80 18.22
N ILE A 106 3.58 0.21 17.75
CA ILE A 106 5.02 0.15 17.63
C ILE A 106 5.62 0.45 19.01
N PRO A 107 6.54 -0.40 19.52
CA PRO A 107 7.29 -0.13 20.74
C PRO A 107 8.09 1.18 20.65
N ARG A 108 8.14 1.95 21.76
CA ARG A 108 8.76 3.27 21.80
C ARG A 108 10.25 3.28 21.41
N ASP A 109 10.97 2.22 21.76
CA ASP A 109 12.39 2.03 21.41
C ASP A 109 12.63 1.93 19.89
N ARG A 110 11.58 1.70 19.10
CA ARG A 110 11.64 1.67 17.64
C ARG A 110 11.25 2.99 16.97
N PHE A 111 10.77 3.99 17.72
CA PHE A 111 10.32 5.26 17.14
C PHE A 111 11.45 6.01 16.40
N GLU A 112 12.69 5.89 16.88
CA GLU A 112 13.86 6.49 16.23
C GLU A 112 14.09 5.95 14.81
N LEU A 113 13.68 4.71 14.53
CA LEU A 113 13.76 4.12 13.19
C LEU A 113 12.78 4.76 12.20
N LEU A 114 11.71 5.38 12.71
CA LEU A 114 10.63 5.94 11.88
C LEU A 114 10.79 7.44 11.65
N CYS A 115 11.30 8.17 12.64
CA CYS A 115 11.34 9.64 12.61
C CYS A 115 12.72 10.23 12.87
N GLY A 116 13.74 9.39 13.09
CA GLY A 116 15.08 9.82 13.48
C GLY A 116 15.20 10.02 14.99
N LYS A 117 16.42 9.78 15.50
CA LYS A 117 16.73 9.85 16.94
C LYS A 117 16.47 11.24 17.52
N ASP A 118 16.90 12.29 16.84
CA ASP A 118 16.78 13.66 17.33
C ASP A 118 15.31 14.10 17.48
N THR A 119 14.49 13.81 16.46
CA THR A 119 13.03 13.99 16.52
C THR A 119 12.42 13.30 17.75
N ALA A 120 12.73 12.01 17.93
CA ALA A 120 12.16 11.22 19.02
C ALA A 120 12.52 11.73 20.42
N HIS A 121 13.58 12.52 20.55
CA HIS A 121 14.05 13.09 21.82
C HIS A 121 13.55 14.52 22.06
N ARG A 122 13.26 15.28 20.98
CA ARG A 122 12.89 16.70 21.06
C ARG A 122 11.38 16.93 21.12
N VAL A 123 10.59 16.08 20.47
CA VAL A 123 9.13 16.23 20.41
C VAL A 123 8.43 14.96 20.85
N ARG A 124 7.14 15.10 21.20
CA ARG A 124 6.32 13.96 21.59
C ARG A 124 6.04 13.08 20.36
N VAL A 125 6.38 11.79 20.44
CA VAL A 125 6.03 10.78 19.44
C VAL A 125 5.03 9.79 20.02
N VAL A 126 3.94 9.50 19.30
CA VAL A 126 2.88 8.59 19.74
C VAL A 126 2.39 7.67 18.61
N ASN A 127 1.92 6.48 19.00
CA ASN A 127 1.11 5.64 18.14
C ASN A 127 -0.28 6.27 17.95
N SER A 128 -0.86 6.17 16.75
CA SER A 128 -2.27 6.49 16.53
C SER A 128 -3.19 5.56 17.33
N ALA A 129 -4.41 6.00 17.58
CA ALA A 129 -5.32 5.38 18.54
C ALA A 129 -6.38 4.46 17.89
N GLY A 130 -6.05 3.82 16.76
CA GLY A 130 -7.03 3.04 16.00
C GLY A 130 -7.76 1.98 16.82
N LEU A 131 -7.05 1.32 17.74
CA LEU A 131 -7.58 0.28 18.65
C LEU A 131 -7.82 0.79 20.08
N ALA A 132 -7.74 2.11 20.33
CA ALA A 132 -7.83 2.73 21.65
C ALA A 132 -8.92 3.82 21.69
N PRO A 133 -10.20 3.43 21.87
CA PRO A 133 -11.34 4.34 21.67
C PRO A 133 -11.40 5.53 22.64
N ASP A 134 -10.80 5.42 23.83
CA ASP A 134 -10.68 6.51 24.81
C ASP A 134 -9.79 7.67 24.34
N ARG A 135 -8.89 7.39 23.39
CA ARG A 135 -7.99 8.37 22.75
C ARG A 135 -8.52 8.90 21.42
N LEU A 136 -9.76 8.57 21.05
CA LEU A 136 -10.39 9.04 19.82
C LEU A 136 -11.34 10.22 20.08
N VAL A 137 -11.46 11.08 19.07
CA VAL A 137 -12.39 12.23 19.04
C VAL A 137 -13.22 12.12 17.78
N GLU A 138 -14.54 12.22 17.91
CA GLU A 138 -15.45 12.29 16.76
C GLU A 138 -15.33 13.65 16.08
N VAL A 139 -15.14 13.65 14.76
CA VAL A 139 -14.94 14.86 13.96
C VAL A 139 -16.02 15.09 12.90
N GLY A 140 -16.87 14.08 12.64
CA GLY A 140 -18.01 14.20 11.72
C GLY A 140 -18.42 12.86 11.13
N THR A 141 -19.29 12.90 10.11
CA THR A 141 -19.77 11.71 9.39
C THR A 141 -19.70 11.98 7.88
N THR A 142 -19.15 11.04 7.12
CA THR A 142 -19.03 11.17 5.67
C THR A 142 -20.39 10.97 4.96
N PRO A 143 -20.54 11.37 3.69
CA PRO A 143 -21.73 11.08 2.90
C PRO A 143 -22.05 9.59 2.76
N SER A 144 -21.03 8.72 2.83
CA SER A 144 -21.21 7.26 2.83
C SER A 144 -21.66 6.69 4.19
N GLY A 145 -21.80 7.53 5.21
CA GLY A 145 -22.26 7.14 6.54
C GLY A 145 -21.14 6.74 7.51
N THR A 146 -19.88 6.92 7.14
CA THR A 146 -18.74 6.61 8.01
C THR A 146 -18.63 7.66 9.12
N ARG A 147 -18.93 7.28 10.36
CA ARG A 147 -18.69 8.12 11.55
C ARG A 147 -17.19 8.24 11.79
N LEU A 148 -16.63 9.40 11.52
CA LEU A 148 -15.20 9.64 11.55
C LEU A 148 -14.75 9.96 12.98
N THR A 149 -13.91 9.07 13.52
CA THR A 149 -13.21 9.24 14.79
C THR A 149 -11.72 9.29 14.52
N ILE A 150 -11.01 10.25 15.12
CA ILE A 150 -9.60 10.54 14.86
C ILE A 150 -8.82 10.56 16.19
N THR A 151 -7.58 10.09 16.13
CA THR A 151 -6.60 10.19 17.23
C THR A 151 -6.55 11.62 17.78
N ARG A 152 -6.75 11.76 19.11
CA ARG A 152 -6.92 13.05 19.80
C ARG A 152 -5.88 14.09 19.43
N GLU A 153 -4.60 13.70 19.37
CA GLU A 153 -3.48 14.58 19.05
C GLU A 153 -3.63 15.23 17.66
N ALA A 154 -4.19 14.50 16.67
CA ALA A 154 -4.49 15.05 15.36
C ALA A 154 -5.80 15.86 15.37
N ALA A 155 -6.82 15.41 16.11
CA ALA A 155 -8.10 16.09 16.23
C ALA A 155 -7.99 17.49 16.86
N GLU A 156 -7.09 17.64 17.85
CA GLU A 156 -6.89 18.87 18.61
C GLU A 156 -5.81 19.80 18.02
N ALA A 157 -5.11 19.39 16.95
CA ALA A 157 -4.11 20.20 16.28
C ALA A 157 -4.74 21.26 15.36
N ASP A 158 -4.11 22.42 15.24
CA ASP A 158 -4.53 23.51 14.35
C ASP A 158 -3.91 23.38 12.95
N HIS A 159 -2.69 22.83 12.89
CA HIS A 159 -1.97 22.54 11.65
C HIS A 159 -1.59 21.07 11.57
N ILE A 160 -1.89 20.45 10.42
CA ILE A 160 -1.55 19.07 10.12
C ILE A 160 -0.41 19.05 9.12
N ILE A 161 0.65 18.30 9.42
CA ILE A 161 1.66 17.92 8.44
C ILE A 161 1.56 16.44 8.23
N ILE A 162 1.43 16.02 6.98
CA ILE A 162 1.50 14.61 6.61
C ILE A 162 2.83 14.41 5.92
N PHE A 163 3.65 13.50 6.41
CA PHE A 163 4.80 13.00 5.66
C PHE A 163 4.53 11.56 5.25
N GLY A 164 4.77 11.23 3.99
CA GLY A 164 4.51 9.86 3.57
C GLY A 164 4.62 9.53 2.10
N GLY A 165 4.50 8.23 1.83
CA GLY A 165 4.69 7.63 0.53
C GLY A 165 3.41 7.38 -0.25
N ILE A 166 3.48 7.52 -1.58
CA ILE A 166 2.43 7.13 -2.53
C ILE A 166 2.86 5.84 -3.24
N LEU A 167 1.97 4.86 -3.26
CA LEU A 167 2.12 3.54 -3.92
C LEU A 167 0.75 3.12 -4.46
N HIS A 168 0.70 2.17 -5.39
CA HIS A 168 -0.56 1.54 -5.77
C HIS A 168 -1.16 0.78 -4.58
N HIS A 169 -2.48 0.75 -4.49
CA HIS A 169 -3.19 0.08 -3.40
C HIS A 169 -4.45 -0.61 -3.91
N MET A 170 -4.54 -1.91 -3.68
CA MET A 170 -5.60 -2.80 -4.17
C MET A 170 -7.04 -2.39 -3.82
N LEU A 171 -7.22 -1.52 -2.82
CA LEU A 171 -8.53 -1.10 -2.33
C LEU A 171 -8.81 0.39 -2.53
N ALA A 172 -7.78 1.24 -2.49
CA ALA A 172 -7.96 2.69 -2.47
C ALA A 172 -7.50 3.36 -3.78
N GLY A 173 -7.16 2.57 -4.80
CA GLY A 173 -6.38 3.00 -5.96
C GLY A 173 -4.91 3.20 -5.60
N TYR A 174 -4.66 4.09 -4.65
CA TYR A 174 -3.33 4.49 -4.20
C TYR A 174 -3.27 4.61 -2.67
N GLY A 175 -2.10 4.35 -2.07
CA GLY A 175 -1.76 4.79 -0.73
C GLY A 175 -1.53 6.30 -0.66
N GLY A 176 -1.02 6.82 0.46
CA GLY A 176 -0.67 8.23 0.61
C GLY A 176 -1.86 9.21 0.71
N GLY A 177 -1.54 10.49 0.86
CA GLY A 177 -2.53 11.58 0.97
C GLY A 177 -3.58 11.30 2.05
N ARG A 178 -4.86 11.37 1.66
CA ARG A 178 -6.03 11.04 2.49
C ARG A 178 -5.92 9.75 3.32
N LYS A 179 -5.15 8.75 2.86
CA LYS A 179 -4.99 7.46 3.56
C LYS A 179 -4.28 7.61 4.92
N TYR A 180 -3.49 8.66 5.11
CA TYR A 180 -2.86 8.97 6.40
C TYR A 180 -3.86 9.48 7.45
N ILE A 181 -5.04 9.95 7.03
CA ILE A 181 -6.14 10.34 7.91
C ILE A 181 -7.03 9.12 8.16
N LEU A 182 -7.70 8.62 7.11
CA LEU A 182 -8.52 7.41 7.14
C LEU A 182 -7.89 6.38 6.20
N PRO A 183 -7.31 5.27 6.69
CA PRO A 183 -7.32 4.78 8.08
C PRO A 183 -6.24 5.30 9.02
N GLY A 184 -5.19 5.97 8.54
CA GLY A 184 -3.92 6.10 9.27
C GLY A 184 -4.01 6.53 10.74
N VAL A 185 -4.83 7.54 11.05
CA VAL A 185 -5.05 8.02 12.42
C VAL A 185 -6.51 7.89 12.88
N ALA A 186 -7.32 7.16 12.14
CA ALA A 186 -8.73 6.94 12.42
C ALA A 186 -8.98 5.77 13.38
N GLY A 187 -10.15 5.76 14.03
CA GLY A 187 -10.62 4.65 14.86
C GLY A 187 -11.04 3.42 14.05
N GLU A 188 -10.92 2.23 14.65
CA GLU A 188 -11.26 0.95 14.00
C GLU A 188 -12.67 0.95 13.38
N ASP A 189 -13.69 1.46 14.08
CA ASP A 189 -15.07 1.49 13.55
C ASP A 189 -15.16 2.28 12.23
N ALA A 190 -14.52 3.45 12.16
CA ALA A 190 -14.47 4.27 10.94
C ALA A 190 -13.70 3.55 9.83
N ILE A 191 -12.60 2.87 10.21
CA ILE A 191 -11.80 2.06 9.29
C ILE A 191 -12.63 0.93 8.71
N GLN A 192 -13.32 0.13 9.53
CA GLN A 192 -14.13 -1.00 9.05
C GLN A 192 -15.29 -0.52 8.18
N ALA A 193 -15.98 0.56 8.56
CA ALA A 193 -17.05 1.14 7.76
C ALA A 193 -16.56 1.57 6.36
N ASN A 194 -15.41 2.25 6.29
CA ASN A 194 -14.80 2.64 5.03
C ASN A 194 -14.40 1.44 4.17
N HIS A 195 -13.76 0.42 4.76
CA HIS A 195 -13.31 -0.74 4.00
C HIS A 195 -14.46 -1.66 3.60
N ALA A 196 -15.58 -1.68 4.34
CA ALA A 196 -16.81 -2.38 3.97
C ALA A 196 -17.38 -1.90 2.63
N LEU A 197 -17.08 -0.66 2.23
CA LEU A 197 -17.45 -0.15 0.90
C LEU A 197 -16.78 -0.93 -0.24
N ALA A 198 -15.78 -1.78 0.03
CA ALA A 198 -15.12 -2.63 -0.96
C ALA A 198 -15.99 -3.78 -1.50
N VAL A 199 -17.06 -4.12 -0.79
CA VAL A 199 -18.04 -5.15 -1.19
C VAL A 199 -19.43 -4.52 -1.32
N ASP A 200 -20.27 -5.10 -2.16
CA ASP A 200 -21.69 -4.74 -2.22
C ASP A 200 -22.49 -5.45 -1.11
N LYS A 201 -23.78 -5.10 -1.00
CA LYS A 201 -24.70 -5.69 0.00
C LYS A 201 -24.90 -7.21 -0.14
N ASN A 202 -24.55 -7.78 -1.29
CA ASN A 202 -24.63 -9.22 -1.55
C ASN A 202 -23.29 -9.92 -1.28
N GLY A 203 -22.26 -9.18 -0.88
CA GLY A 203 -20.92 -9.70 -0.63
C GLY A 203 -20.04 -9.81 -1.87
N ILE A 204 -20.41 -9.16 -2.97
CA ILE A 204 -19.65 -9.20 -4.21
C ILE A 204 -18.61 -8.07 -4.18
N PRO A 205 -17.30 -8.36 -4.39
CA PRO A 205 -16.28 -7.33 -4.51
C PRO A 205 -16.60 -6.36 -5.65
N ARG A 206 -16.44 -5.06 -5.38
CA ARG A 206 -16.69 -4.02 -6.38
C ARG A 206 -15.54 -3.91 -7.38
N PRO A 207 -15.79 -3.96 -8.70
CA PRO A 207 -14.74 -3.93 -9.72
C PRO A 207 -13.93 -2.62 -9.75
N GLU A 208 -14.53 -1.50 -9.36
CA GLU A 208 -13.87 -0.19 -9.22
C GLU A 208 -12.89 -0.13 -8.03
N VAL A 209 -12.99 -1.06 -7.08
CA VAL A 209 -12.12 -1.15 -5.91
C VAL A 209 -10.88 -1.98 -6.26
N ARG A 210 -9.95 -1.30 -6.93
CA ARG A 210 -8.70 -1.86 -7.44
C ARG A 210 -7.57 -0.82 -7.47
N GLN A 211 -6.36 -1.29 -7.76
CA GLN A 211 -5.16 -0.47 -7.92
C GLN A 211 -5.36 0.59 -9.00
N ALA A 212 -4.72 1.73 -8.80
CA ALA A 212 -4.71 2.86 -9.73
C ALA A 212 -6.08 3.50 -10.08
N VAL A 213 -7.17 3.04 -9.47
CA VAL A 213 -8.52 3.58 -9.70
C VAL A 213 -8.99 4.41 -8.52
N THR A 214 -9.15 5.71 -8.77
CA THR A 214 -9.77 6.67 -7.84
C THR A 214 -11.17 7.05 -8.28
N ASP A 215 -11.38 7.27 -9.57
CA ASP A 215 -12.69 7.60 -10.10
C ASP A 215 -13.66 6.43 -9.94
N GLY A 216 -14.87 6.73 -9.48
CA GLY A 216 -15.89 5.73 -9.13
C GLY A 216 -15.58 4.87 -7.89
N ASN A 217 -14.35 4.82 -7.38
CA ASN A 217 -13.97 3.97 -6.25
C ASN A 217 -14.60 4.50 -4.93
N PRO A 218 -15.59 3.80 -4.34
CA PRO A 218 -16.33 4.32 -3.18
C PRO A 218 -15.44 4.40 -1.93
N VAL A 219 -14.47 3.51 -1.78
CA VAL A 219 -13.54 3.55 -0.65
C VAL A 219 -12.65 4.79 -0.73
N HIS A 220 -12.12 5.07 -1.92
CA HIS A 220 -11.32 6.27 -2.15
C HIS A 220 -12.12 7.55 -1.87
N GLN A 221 -13.36 7.61 -2.37
CA GLN A 221 -14.23 8.77 -2.19
C GLN A 221 -14.51 9.03 -0.72
N ASP A 222 -14.85 7.98 0.04
CA ASP A 222 -15.12 8.10 1.48
C ASP A 222 -13.87 8.52 2.28
N MET A 223 -12.67 8.05 1.89
CA MET A 223 -11.41 8.55 2.47
C MET A 223 -11.18 10.03 2.16
N LYS A 224 -11.50 10.47 0.95
CA LYS A 224 -11.35 11.88 0.54
C LYS A 224 -12.34 12.76 1.31
N ASP A 225 -13.60 12.37 1.40
CA ASP A 225 -14.64 13.08 2.13
C ASP A 225 -14.30 13.16 3.62
N GLY A 226 -13.81 12.06 4.21
CA GLY A 226 -13.32 12.06 5.59
C GLY A 226 -12.15 13.00 5.82
N ALA A 227 -11.20 13.07 4.88
CA ALA A 227 -10.10 14.04 4.94
C ALA A 227 -10.59 15.48 4.83
N ASP A 228 -11.54 15.78 3.93
CA ASP A 228 -12.12 17.12 3.77
C ASP A 228 -12.87 17.57 5.03
N ILE A 229 -13.65 16.68 5.64
CA ILE A 229 -14.34 16.94 6.91
C ILE A 229 -13.34 17.21 8.04
N PHE A 230 -12.34 16.35 8.20
CA PHE A 230 -11.34 16.48 9.26
C PHE A 230 -10.53 17.78 9.14
N LEU A 231 -10.23 18.21 7.91
CA LEU A 231 -9.39 19.38 7.64
C LEU A 231 -10.19 20.69 7.49
N ALA A 232 -11.53 20.67 7.52
CA ALA A 232 -12.35 21.84 7.24
C ALA A 232 -12.05 23.08 8.11
N ALA A 233 -11.58 22.87 9.34
CA ALA A 233 -11.23 23.93 10.29
C ALA A 233 -9.72 23.98 10.60
N LYS A 234 -8.88 23.39 9.74
CA LYS A 234 -7.44 23.24 9.97
C LYS A 234 -6.66 23.61 8.71
N THR A 235 -5.37 23.87 8.87
CA THR A 235 -4.45 23.95 7.72
C THR A 235 -3.70 22.63 7.57
N CYS A 236 -3.30 22.29 6.34
CA CYS A 236 -2.62 21.02 6.07
C CYS A 236 -1.49 21.19 5.05
N THR A 237 -0.34 20.57 5.30
CA THR A 237 0.73 20.42 4.31
C THR A 237 1.11 18.95 4.19
N TYR A 238 1.02 18.41 2.97
CA TYR A 238 1.42 17.05 2.66
C TYR A 238 2.80 17.04 2.00
N ALA A 239 3.81 16.51 2.70
CA ALA A 239 5.14 16.18 2.19
C ALA A 239 5.15 14.73 1.66
N ALA A 240 4.91 14.59 0.36
CA ALA A 240 4.79 13.32 -0.33
C ALA A 240 6.11 12.87 -0.95
N VAL A 241 6.38 11.57 -0.90
CA VAL A 241 7.39 10.88 -1.72
C VAL A 241 6.77 9.73 -2.51
N ALA A 242 7.39 9.32 -3.60
CA ALA A 242 7.01 8.09 -4.32
C ALA A 242 8.27 7.33 -4.77
N ALA A 243 8.15 6.00 -4.80
CA ALA A 243 9.22 5.11 -5.24
C ALA A 243 8.94 4.55 -6.64
N ASN A 244 9.99 4.39 -7.44
CA ASN A 244 9.92 3.80 -8.77
C ASN A 244 9.81 2.27 -8.68
N GLY A 245 9.74 1.58 -9.83
CA GLY A 245 9.64 0.12 -9.89
C GLY A 245 10.71 -0.64 -9.09
N ARG A 246 11.90 -0.04 -8.96
CA ARG A 246 13.04 -0.58 -8.19
C ARG A 246 13.01 -0.26 -6.70
N GLY A 247 11.99 0.46 -6.22
CA GLY A 247 11.84 0.86 -4.82
C GLY A 247 12.66 2.08 -4.42
N ASN A 248 13.23 2.83 -5.38
CA ASN A 248 13.99 4.04 -5.09
C ASN A 248 13.10 5.28 -5.15
N ILE A 249 13.27 6.21 -4.21
CA ILE A 249 12.53 7.48 -4.20
C ILE A 249 12.93 8.30 -5.43
N PHE A 250 11.98 8.60 -6.31
CA PHE A 250 12.19 9.36 -7.54
C PHE A 250 11.33 10.64 -7.61
N TYR A 251 10.37 10.75 -6.69
CA TYR A 251 9.45 11.87 -6.60
C TYR A 251 9.39 12.38 -5.17
N ALA A 252 9.38 13.71 -5.03
CA ALA A 252 9.10 14.40 -3.80
C ALA A 252 8.33 15.69 -4.09
N HIS A 253 7.33 16.02 -3.29
CA HIS A 253 6.61 17.28 -3.38
C HIS A 253 5.95 17.63 -2.04
N ALA A 254 5.83 18.92 -1.72
CA ALA A 254 5.17 19.37 -0.51
C ALA A 254 4.22 20.53 -0.78
N GLY A 255 2.99 20.45 -0.24
CA GLY A 255 1.92 21.44 -0.45
C GLY A 255 0.54 20.92 -0.05
N ASP A 256 -0.51 21.42 -0.70
CA ASP A 256 -1.91 21.06 -0.37
C ASP A 256 -2.19 19.56 -0.62
N LEU A 257 -2.96 18.94 0.28
CA LEU A 257 -3.16 17.49 0.35
C LEU A 257 -3.56 16.86 -0.99
N HIS A 258 -4.70 17.27 -1.56
CA HIS A 258 -5.25 16.63 -2.76
C HIS A 258 -4.43 16.92 -4.02
N PRO A 259 -4.04 18.17 -4.32
CA PRO A 259 -3.20 18.44 -5.50
C PRO A 259 -1.85 17.73 -5.47
N VAL A 260 -1.19 17.66 -4.30
CA VAL A 260 0.07 16.92 -4.14
C VAL A 260 -0.14 15.43 -4.33
N PHE A 261 -1.20 14.88 -3.74
CA PHE A 261 -1.55 13.47 -3.87
C PHE A 261 -1.83 13.09 -5.33
N GLU A 262 -2.67 13.83 -6.04
CA GLU A 262 -3.00 13.57 -7.44
C GLU A 262 -1.78 13.66 -8.37
N LYS A 263 -0.90 14.66 -8.17
CA LYS A 263 0.35 14.77 -8.92
C LYS A 263 1.27 13.56 -8.66
N GLY A 264 1.36 13.13 -7.40
CA GLY A 264 2.15 11.97 -7.03
C GLY A 264 1.60 10.65 -7.59
N CYS A 265 0.27 10.49 -7.65
CA CYS A 265 -0.35 9.34 -8.31
C CYS A 265 -0.01 9.30 -9.81
N ARG A 266 -0.08 10.44 -10.50
CA ARG A 266 0.31 10.51 -11.92
C ARG A 266 1.79 10.20 -12.14
N ALA A 267 2.67 10.73 -11.28
CA ALA A 267 4.10 10.43 -11.35
C ALA A 267 4.38 8.94 -11.09
N LEU A 268 3.72 8.35 -10.10
CA LEU A 268 3.82 6.92 -9.80
C LEU A 268 3.36 6.09 -11.00
N ASP A 269 2.22 6.43 -11.59
CA ASP A 269 1.71 5.75 -12.77
C ASP A 269 2.69 5.78 -13.93
N GLU A 270 3.28 6.95 -14.20
CA GLU A 270 4.26 7.09 -15.26
C GLU A 270 5.49 6.20 -15.05
N ALA A 271 5.94 6.05 -13.81
CA ALA A 271 7.13 5.26 -13.48
C ALA A 271 6.85 3.75 -13.35
N CYS A 272 5.69 3.38 -12.81
CA CYS A 272 5.42 2.04 -12.32
C CYS A 272 4.34 1.29 -13.12
N CYS A 273 3.55 1.98 -13.94
CA CYS A 273 2.63 1.30 -14.83
C CYS A 273 3.33 0.98 -16.15
N THR A 274 3.12 -0.25 -16.62
CA THR A 274 3.66 -0.70 -17.91
C THR A 274 2.52 -1.04 -18.84
N ASP A 275 2.45 -0.31 -19.93
CA ASP A 275 1.46 -0.57 -20.97
C ASP A 275 1.81 -1.87 -21.71
N VAL A 276 0.81 -2.74 -21.84
CA VAL A 276 0.88 -4.00 -22.59
C VAL A 276 -0.13 -3.97 -23.73
N GLY A 277 0.30 -4.40 -24.92
CA GLY A 277 -0.57 -4.41 -26.11
C GLY A 277 -1.67 -5.47 -26.07
N GLN A 278 -1.51 -6.50 -25.24
CA GLN A 278 -2.52 -7.53 -25.00
C GLN A 278 -2.28 -8.22 -23.66
N LYS A 279 -3.31 -8.89 -23.14
CA LYS A 279 -3.11 -9.87 -22.08
C LYS A 279 -2.46 -11.13 -22.65
N ALA A 280 -1.61 -11.78 -21.87
CA ALA A 280 -0.87 -12.97 -22.27
C ALA A 280 -1.48 -14.25 -21.68
N SER A 281 -1.08 -15.40 -22.20
CA SER A 281 -1.55 -16.71 -21.72
C SER A 281 -0.89 -17.14 -20.42
N PHE A 282 0.30 -16.59 -20.11
CA PHE A 282 0.92 -16.78 -18.81
C PHE A 282 1.74 -15.57 -18.35
N ALA A 283 2.03 -15.52 -17.04
CA ALA A 283 3.08 -14.64 -16.53
C ALA A 283 3.91 -15.31 -15.44
N MET A 284 5.19 -14.95 -15.37
CA MET A 284 6.10 -15.34 -14.28
C MET A 284 6.52 -14.08 -13.53
N PHE A 285 6.37 -14.07 -12.22
CA PHE A 285 6.60 -12.86 -11.45
C PHE A 285 7.10 -13.15 -10.04
N SER A 286 7.84 -12.20 -9.47
CA SER A 286 8.27 -12.22 -8.09
C SER A 286 7.55 -11.15 -7.27
N ALA A 287 7.27 -11.49 -6.02
CA ALA A 287 6.81 -10.52 -5.03
C ALA A 287 7.87 -9.47 -4.66
N GLY A 288 9.14 -9.66 -5.03
CA GLY A 288 10.24 -8.71 -4.77
C GLY A 288 11.24 -9.16 -3.69
N GLY A 289 11.22 -10.43 -3.31
CA GLY A 289 12.16 -11.01 -2.34
C GLY A 289 11.90 -10.54 -0.90
N HIS A 290 12.91 -10.68 -0.03
CA HIS A 290 12.82 -10.60 1.43
C HIS A 290 12.20 -9.31 1.99
N ARG A 291 12.11 -8.25 1.18
CA ARG A 291 11.50 -6.98 1.56
C ARG A 291 9.98 -7.06 1.60
N THR A 292 9.39 -7.97 0.83
CA THR A 292 7.98 -7.92 0.44
C THR A 292 7.30 -9.29 0.47
N ASP A 293 8.09 -10.39 0.43
CA ASP A 293 7.59 -11.75 0.30
C ASP A 293 7.73 -12.62 1.56
N GLY A 294 8.07 -12.02 2.70
CA GLY A 294 8.26 -12.77 3.96
C GLY A 294 7.03 -13.56 4.39
N GLN A 295 5.84 -13.06 4.05
CA GLN A 295 4.54 -13.69 4.34
C GLN A 295 3.70 -13.76 3.07
N LEU A 296 2.97 -14.86 2.85
CA LEU A 296 2.05 -14.98 1.72
C LEU A 296 1.03 -13.83 1.70
N TYR A 297 0.48 -13.46 2.87
CA TYR A 297 -0.45 -12.35 3.01
C TYR A 297 0.08 -11.05 2.37
N GLN A 298 1.36 -10.71 2.56
CA GLN A 298 1.96 -9.50 1.97
C GLN A 298 2.27 -9.71 0.48
N ALA A 299 2.78 -10.89 0.13
CA ALA A 299 3.17 -11.23 -1.23
C ALA A 299 1.98 -11.16 -2.22
N THR A 300 0.74 -11.38 -1.76
CA THR A 300 -0.47 -11.29 -2.61
C THR A 300 -0.63 -9.94 -3.32
N LYS A 301 -0.04 -8.85 -2.83
CA LYS A 301 -0.02 -7.56 -3.55
C LYS A 301 0.57 -7.67 -4.95
N ALA A 302 1.63 -8.46 -5.09
CA ALA A 302 2.26 -8.73 -6.37
C ALA A 302 1.34 -9.55 -7.28
N LEU A 303 0.63 -10.53 -6.72
CA LEU A 303 -0.39 -11.30 -7.44
C LEU A 303 -1.50 -10.38 -7.98
N PHE A 304 -2.00 -9.45 -7.16
CA PHE A 304 -3.06 -8.52 -7.59
C PHE A 304 -2.64 -7.60 -8.73
N ASN A 305 -1.35 -7.31 -8.89
CA ASN A 305 -0.86 -6.56 -10.04
C ASN A 305 -0.61 -7.47 -11.24
N ALA A 306 0.02 -8.64 -11.02
CA ALA A 306 0.43 -9.53 -12.10
C ALA A 306 -0.74 -10.09 -12.92
N VAL A 307 -1.91 -10.29 -12.30
CA VAL A 307 -3.13 -10.75 -13.00
C VAL A 307 -3.61 -9.79 -14.10
N GLU A 308 -3.23 -8.51 -14.03
CA GLU A 308 -3.61 -7.52 -15.06
C GLU A 308 -2.88 -7.78 -16.39
N ALA A 309 -1.78 -8.53 -16.39
CA ALA A 309 -1.05 -8.93 -17.60
C ALA A 309 -1.57 -10.23 -18.24
N VAL A 310 -2.49 -10.96 -17.60
CA VAL A 310 -2.85 -12.33 -18.00
C VAL A 310 -4.35 -12.44 -18.30
N GLU A 311 -4.67 -13.18 -19.36
CA GLU A 311 -6.06 -13.46 -19.78
C GLU A 311 -6.76 -14.41 -18.80
N ASP A 312 -8.08 -14.30 -18.68
CA ASP A 312 -8.87 -15.24 -17.87
C ASP A 312 -8.64 -16.68 -18.35
N GLY A 313 -8.39 -17.59 -17.41
CA GLY A 313 -7.98 -18.98 -17.69
C GLY A 313 -6.47 -19.17 -17.86
N GLY A 314 -5.67 -18.10 -17.89
CA GLY A 314 -4.22 -18.17 -18.03
C GLY A 314 -3.49 -18.67 -16.77
N SER A 315 -2.20 -18.97 -16.93
CA SER A 315 -1.35 -19.55 -15.88
C SER A 315 -0.38 -18.52 -15.29
N LEU A 316 -0.19 -18.55 -13.97
CA LEU A 316 0.64 -17.62 -13.23
C LEU A 316 1.71 -18.41 -12.44
N LEU A 317 2.98 -18.12 -12.66
CA LEU A 317 4.07 -18.60 -11.79
C LEU A 317 4.41 -17.50 -10.78
N PHE A 318 3.90 -17.68 -9.57
CA PHE A 318 4.04 -16.73 -8.48
C PHE A 318 5.23 -17.11 -7.59
N VAL A 319 6.29 -16.32 -7.62
CA VAL A 319 7.50 -16.54 -6.82
C VAL A 319 7.44 -15.65 -5.56
N ALA A 320 7.39 -16.27 -4.39
CA ALA A 320 7.37 -15.58 -3.11
C ALA A 320 7.94 -16.48 -2.00
N GLY A 321 9.00 -16.05 -1.31
CA GLY A 321 9.73 -16.86 -0.34
C GLY A 321 8.87 -17.40 0.82
N CYS A 322 7.95 -16.60 1.35
CA CYS A 322 7.03 -16.97 2.45
C CYS A 322 7.74 -17.59 3.66
N ASN A 323 8.95 -17.15 3.99
CA ASN A 323 9.78 -17.73 5.05
C ASN A 323 9.25 -17.49 6.48
N GLN A 324 8.23 -16.65 6.63
CA GLN A 324 7.47 -16.42 7.87
C GLN A 324 6.07 -17.05 7.80
N GLY A 325 5.84 -17.96 6.85
CA GLY A 325 4.57 -18.66 6.64
C GLY A 325 3.50 -17.79 5.96
N VAL A 326 2.24 -18.13 6.21
CA VAL A 326 1.09 -17.45 5.59
C VAL A 326 0.93 -16.00 6.09
N GLY A 327 1.33 -15.72 7.34
CA GLY A 327 1.42 -14.38 7.93
C GLY A 327 0.21 -13.91 8.74
N ASN A 328 -1.02 -14.20 8.29
CA ASN A 328 -2.23 -13.83 9.01
C ASN A 328 -3.19 -15.03 9.14
N ALA A 329 -3.60 -15.35 10.36
CA ALA A 329 -4.41 -16.54 10.66
C ALA A 329 -5.83 -16.44 10.09
N GLU A 330 -6.45 -15.26 10.12
CA GLU A 330 -7.79 -15.03 9.57
C GLU A 330 -7.77 -15.13 8.04
N PHE A 331 -6.73 -14.61 7.39
CA PHE A 331 -6.50 -14.81 5.95
C PHE A 331 -6.31 -16.29 5.60
N ALA A 332 -5.48 -17.01 6.36
CA ALA A 332 -5.22 -18.44 6.15
C ALA A 332 -6.50 -19.29 6.32
N ASP A 333 -7.24 -19.05 7.40
CA ASP A 333 -8.52 -19.71 7.69
C ASP A 333 -9.53 -19.45 6.57
N ALA A 334 -9.63 -18.20 6.11
CA ALA A 334 -10.55 -17.82 5.04
C ALA A 334 -10.22 -18.53 3.72
N LEU A 335 -8.94 -18.59 3.32
CA LEU A 335 -8.51 -19.33 2.13
C LEU A 335 -8.88 -20.82 2.22
N GLN A 336 -8.62 -21.46 3.37
CA GLN A 336 -8.85 -22.90 3.52
C GLN A 336 -10.34 -23.25 3.55
N ARG A 337 -11.15 -22.46 4.27
CA ARG A 337 -12.58 -22.74 4.49
C ARG A 337 -13.45 -22.35 3.31
N PHE A 338 -13.15 -21.24 2.64
CA PHE A 338 -14.05 -20.66 1.64
C PHE A 338 -13.62 -20.83 0.19
N LYS A 339 -12.47 -21.46 -0.11
CA LYS A 339 -12.05 -21.71 -1.50
C LYS A 339 -13.11 -22.40 -2.37
N GLY A 340 -13.94 -23.27 -1.77
CA GLY A 340 -15.04 -23.95 -2.46
C GLY A 340 -16.38 -23.21 -2.43
N ASN A 341 -16.51 -22.14 -1.64
CA ASN A 341 -17.75 -21.37 -1.52
C ASN A 341 -17.50 -19.88 -1.19
N PRO A 342 -16.83 -19.11 -2.06
CA PRO A 342 -16.46 -17.72 -1.78
C PRO A 342 -17.66 -16.80 -1.56
N GLY A 343 -18.85 -17.15 -2.08
CA GLY A 343 -20.07 -16.38 -1.84
C GLY A 343 -20.48 -16.32 -0.36
N ASP A 344 -20.18 -17.36 0.44
CA ASP A 344 -20.39 -17.30 1.89
C ASP A 344 -19.46 -16.29 2.57
N LEU A 345 -18.18 -16.27 2.18
CA LEU A 345 -17.20 -15.30 2.69
C LEU A 345 -17.59 -13.87 2.33
N GLY A 346 -18.03 -13.65 1.09
CA GLY A 346 -18.56 -12.37 0.65
C GLY A 346 -19.72 -11.89 1.51
N ARG A 347 -20.72 -12.75 1.76
CA ARG A 347 -21.86 -12.41 2.62
C ARG A 347 -21.45 -12.11 4.06
N GLN A 348 -20.45 -12.82 4.60
CA GLN A 348 -19.90 -12.50 5.92
C GLN A 348 -19.24 -11.11 5.92
N LEU A 349 -18.42 -10.81 4.92
CA LEU A 349 -17.77 -9.50 4.78
C LEU A 349 -18.74 -8.33 4.59
N ALA A 350 -19.90 -8.56 3.97
CA ALA A 350 -20.95 -7.56 3.85
C ALA A 350 -21.64 -7.22 5.19
N GLN A 351 -21.53 -8.09 6.19
CA GLN A 351 -22.10 -7.90 7.53
C GLN A 351 -21.06 -7.44 8.54
N ASP A 352 -19.89 -8.05 8.52
CA ASP A 352 -18.76 -7.77 9.40
C ASP A 352 -17.47 -7.77 8.56
N PHE A 353 -17.10 -6.60 8.08
CA PHE A 353 -15.94 -6.47 7.21
C PHE A 353 -14.65 -6.70 7.99
N ARG A 354 -13.78 -7.54 7.44
CA ARG A 354 -12.46 -7.81 7.99
C ARG A 354 -11.42 -7.83 6.88
N MET A 355 -10.40 -6.99 7.01
CA MET A 355 -9.38 -6.83 5.97
C MET A 355 -8.72 -8.15 5.55
N PRO A 356 -8.23 -9.00 6.47
CA PRO A 356 -7.55 -10.23 6.07
C PRO A 356 -8.48 -11.20 5.32
N ALA A 357 -9.74 -11.28 5.72
CA ALA A 357 -10.77 -12.07 5.05
C ALA A 357 -11.12 -11.51 3.66
N TYR A 358 -11.15 -10.18 3.48
CA TYR A 358 -11.35 -9.57 2.16
C TYR A 358 -10.18 -9.84 1.21
N VAL A 359 -8.94 -9.77 1.70
CA VAL A 359 -7.76 -10.17 0.90
C VAL A 359 -7.87 -11.64 0.49
N ALA A 360 -8.33 -12.53 1.38
CA ALA A 360 -8.58 -13.93 1.04
C ALA A 360 -9.68 -14.08 -0.04
N LEU A 361 -10.78 -13.35 0.06
CA LEU A 361 -11.83 -13.34 -0.96
C LEU A 361 -11.29 -12.94 -2.34
N ARG A 362 -10.43 -11.91 -2.39
CA ARG A 362 -9.78 -11.45 -3.63
C ARG A 362 -8.81 -12.48 -4.20
N VAL A 363 -8.07 -13.18 -3.34
CA VAL A 363 -7.20 -14.28 -3.79
C VAL A 363 -8.02 -15.46 -4.31
N ILE A 364 -9.12 -15.83 -3.64
CA ILE A 364 -10.00 -16.92 -4.10
C ILE A 364 -10.62 -16.58 -5.47
N ASP A 365 -11.09 -15.34 -5.69
CA ASP A 365 -11.59 -14.89 -7.00
C ASP A 365 -10.53 -15.09 -8.11
N ILE A 366 -9.28 -14.74 -7.83
CA ILE A 366 -8.16 -14.97 -8.75
C ILE A 366 -7.93 -16.47 -8.97
N LEU A 367 -7.89 -17.28 -7.91
CA LEU A 367 -7.67 -18.72 -8.03
C LEU A 367 -8.79 -19.46 -8.77
N GLN A 368 -10.01 -18.89 -8.83
CA GLN A 368 -11.10 -19.43 -9.64
C GLN A 368 -10.98 -19.08 -11.12
N ARG A 369 -10.29 -17.98 -11.45
CA ARG A 369 -10.12 -17.46 -12.81
C ARG A 369 -8.78 -17.84 -13.44
N TYR A 370 -7.77 -18.16 -12.64
CA TYR A 370 -6.40 -18.38 -13.09
C TYR A 370 -5.77 -19.61 -12.43
N GLU A 371 -4.88 -20.29 -13.15
CA GLU A 371 -4.02 -21.34 -12.57
C GLU A 371 -2.79 -20.69 -11.93
N VAL A 372 -2.84 -20.41 -10.62
CA VAL A 372 -1.71 -19.81 -9.89
C VAL A 372 -0.86 -20.90 -9.25
N THR A 373 0.36 -21.07 -9.76
CA THR A 373 1.38 -21.94 -9.17
C THR A 373 2.30 -21.13 -8.27
N LEU A 374 2.35 -21.49 -6.98
CA LEU A 374 3.17 -20.81 -5.98
C LEU A 374 4.53 -21.52 -5.82
N VAL A 375 5.62 -20.75 -5.97
CA VAL A 375 6.98 -21.17 -5.66
C VAL A 375 7.42 -20.46 -4.38
N SER A 376 7.47 -21.21 -3.28
CA SER A 376 7.71 -20.69 -1.93
C SER A 376 8.39 -21.72 -1.02
N ASN A 377 8.67 -21.32 0.23
CA ASN A 377 9.12 -22.23 1.28
C ASN A 377 7.98 -23.00 1.96
N LEU A 378 6.71 -22.80 1.57
CA LEU A 378 5.60 -23.62 2.04
C LEU A 378 5.68 -25.01 1.38
N ASP A 379 5.26 -26.04 2.11
CA ASP A 379 5.23 -27.40 1.53
C ASP A 379 4.08 -27.57 0.53
N GLU A 380 4.12 -28.66 -0.24
CA GLU A 380 3.12 -28.97 -1.26
C GLU A 380 1.70 -29.08 -0.67
N LYS A 381 1.58 -29.72 0.51
CA LYS A 381 0.30 -29.94 1.17
C LYS A 381 -0.32 -28.62 1.62
N GLU A 382 0.46 -27.75 2.25
CA GLU A 382 0.04 -26.42 2.69
C GLU A 382 -0.33 -25.54 1.49
N THR A 383 0.48 -25.56 0.43
CA THR A 383 0.22 -24.82 -0.82
C THR A 383 -1.15 -25.20 -1.41
N HIS A 384 -1.44 -26.49 -1.54
CA HIS A 384 -2.74 -26.98 -2.00
C HIS A 384 -3.89 -26.71 -1.02
N ALA A 385 -3.62 -26.75 0.29
CA ALA A 385 -4.61 -26.39 1.30
C ALA A 385 -5.11 -24.95 1.11
N LEU A 386 -4.21 -24.03 0.76
CA LEU A 386 -4.47 -22.62 0.48
C LEU A 386 -5.08 -22.35 -0.90
N GLY A 387 -5.20 -23.38 -1.75
CA GLY A 387 -5.84 -23.28 -3.07
C GLY A 387 -4.89 -23.00 -4.24
N PHE A 388 -3.60 -22.89 -4.00
CA PHE A 388 -2.59 -22.69 -5.05
C PHE A 388 -2.16 -24.04 -5.66
N ALA A 389 -1.73 -24.00 -6.92
CA ALA A 389 -0.98 -25.09 -7.52
C ALA A 389 0.47 -25.08 -7.00
N TYR A 390 1.12 -26.24 -7.02
CA TYR A 390 2.49 -26.44 -6.55
C TYR A 390 3.38 -26.94 -7.69
N THR A 391 4.66 -26.55 -7.67
CA THR A 391 5.68 -27.16 -8.52
C THR A 391 7.01 -27.28 -7.78
N ALA A 392 7.64 -28.45 -7.88
CA ALA A 392 9.02 -28.65 -7.45
C ALA A 392 10.04 -28.19 -8.53
N SER A 393 9.57 -27.94 -9.76
CA SER A 393 10.41 -27.58 -10.90
C SER A 393 9.79 -26.39 -11.65
N PRO A 394 10.13 -25.14 -11.26
CA PRO A 394 9.73 -23.96 -12.01
C PRO A 394 10.23 -23.96 -13.46
N ARG A 395 11.33 -24.68 -13.74
CA ARG A 395 11.82 -24.94 -15.09
C ARG A 395 10.79 -25.74 -15.88
N ASP A 396 10.38 -26.91 -15.42
CA ASP A 396 9.44 -27.75 -16.18
C ASP A 396 8.08 -27.07 -16.33
N TRP A 397 7.69 -26.25 -15.35
CA TRP A 397 6.50 -25.41 -15.42
C TRP A 397 6.49 -24.56 -16.71
N ILE A 398 7.54 -23.76 -16.97
CA ILE A 398 7.56 -22.89 -18.16
C ILE A 398 7.61 -23.69 -19.46
N TRP A 399 8.34 -24.80 -19.51
CA TRP A 399 8.42 -25.65 -20.70
C TRP A 399 7.12 -26.39 -21.02
N SER A 400 6.25 -26.59 -20.02
CA SER A 400 4.92 -27.18 -20.20
C SER A 400 3.85 -26.19 -20.70
N ARG A 401 4.12 -24.87 -20.66
CA ARG A 401 3.13 -23.86 -21.06
C ARG A 401 3.10 -23.66 -22.58
N THR A 402 1.92 -23.36 -23.08
CA THR A 402 1.66 -22.96 -24.47
C THR A 402 1.35 -21.47 -24.54
N GLY A 403 1.52 -20.88 -25.73
CA GLY A 403 1.29 -19.45 -25.93
C GLY A 403 2.47 -18.58 -25.48
N ASN A 404 2.19 -17.29 -25.33
CA ASN A 404 3.18 -16.28 -24.97
C ASN A 404 2.87 -15.70 -23.59
N GLY A 405 3.88 -15.11 -22.94
CA GLY A 405 3.77 -14.62 -21.58
C GLY A 405 4.64 -13.42 -21.25
N TYR A 406 4.40 -12.85 -20.08
CA TYR A 406 5.18 -11.75 -19.53
C TYR A 406 6.06 -12.21 -18.36
N VAL A 407 7.15 -11.48 -18.12
CA VAL A 407 7.96 -11.59 -16.92
C VAL A 407 7.85 -10.31 -16.11
N ILE A 408 7.59 -10.39 -14.81
CA ILE A 408 7.47 -9.22 -13.92
C ILE A 408 8.41 -9.41 -12.71
N PRO A 409 9.67 -8.93 -12.79
CA PRO A 409 10.66 -9.18 -11.75
C PRO A 409 10.29 -8.61 -10.37
N PHE A 410 9.53 -7.50 -10.33
CA PHE A 410 9.15 -6.81 -9.09
C PHE A 410 7.67 -6.43 -9.10
N ALA A 411 6.79 -7.43 -9.06
CA ALA A 411 5.36 -7.22 -9.30
C ALA A 411 4.62 -6.46 -8.19
N GLU A 412 5.14 -6.31 -6.96
CA GLU A 412 4.47 -5.43 -5.96
C GLU A 412 4.41 -3.97 -6.43
N ASN A 413 5.44 -3.50 -7.15
CA ASN A 413 5.51 -2.11 -7.60
C ASN A 413 5.08 -1.92 -9.05
N ILE A 414 5.08 -2.96 -9.89
CA ILE A 414 4.77 -2.84 -11.31
C ILE A 414 3.32 -3.21 -11.57
N LEU A 415 2.57 -2.29 -12.21
CA LEU A 415 1.18 -2.49 -12.59
C LEU A 415 1.05 -2.55 -14.13
N PRO A 416 0.83 -3.75 -14.70
CA PRO A 416 0.48 -3.87 -16.12
C PRO A 416 -0.84 -3.16 -16.44
N ARG A 417 -0.91 -2.50 -17.61
CA ARG A 417 -2.12 -1.86 -18.14
C ARG A 417 -2.34 -2.27 -19.58
N VAL A 418 -3.49 -2.86 -19.87
CA VAL A 418 -3.84 -3.17 -21.26
C VAL A 418 -4.26 -1.88 -21.95
N ILE A 419 -3.54 -1.47 -22.98
CA ILE A 419 -4.02 -0.40 -23.86
C ILE A 419 -5.11 -1.01 -24.74
N THR A 420 -6.34 -0.57 -24.57
CA THR A 420 -7.36 -0.75 -25.59
C THR A 420 -7.17 0.39 -26.59
N ASP A 421 -6.83 0.07 -27.84
CA ASP A 421 -6.87 1.07 -28.91
C ASP A 421 -8.26 1.74 -28.88
N GLY A 422 -8.25 3.07 -28.71
CA GLY A 422 -9.45 3.89 -28.52
C GLY A 422 -10.28 4.07 -29.78
#